data_AF-A0A971TMW8-F1
#
_entry.id   AF-A0A971TMW8-F1
#
_cell.length_a   1.000
_cell.length_b   1.000
_cell.length_c   1.000
_cell.angle_alpha   90.00
_cell.angle_beta   90.00
_cell.angle_gamma   90.00
#
_symmetry.space_group_name_H-M   'P 1'
#
loop_
_entity.id
_entity.type
_entity.pdbx_description
1 polymer ?
#
loop_
_entity_poly.entity_id
_entity_poly.type
_entity_poly.pdbx_seq_one_letter_code
_entity_poly.pdbx_strand_id
1 'polypeptide(L)'
;MATEGRMPPLTEVCWPVFEFVTNFARQVKYGMVPAPEQVRYDGLSALRDADELAREDPVTERLWHDWVKAMMVYLVDYKMLNTEWDGRDYWFDNRFETDRTVLDHVEALGGEKFFDDCDKVQQEYELAERRDRRDKEELAALLNCYFICLRLGFRGRFHEYPQELADYTRRLFTRLPAYSKTRGKEMFPDAYQHNQELKVDYKLGLSLSIVLTIFVVILVASAFAFRQAWSNAVGEIRRQAERWGQVTAVAPPAPADQNAAKDAATR
;
A
#
# COMPACT_ATOMS: atom_id res chain seq x y z
N MET A 1 -39.60 -9.79 -35.58
CA MET A 1 -38.31 -9.09 -35.36
C MET A 1 -37.70 -9.68 -34.10
N ALA A 2 -36.85 -10.69 -34.27
CA ALA A 2 -36.12 -11.30 -33.17
C ALA A 2 -34.94 -10.38 -32.84
N THR A 3 -34.91 -9.86 -31.61
CA THR A 3 -33.70 -9.27 -31.04
C THR A 3 -32.65 -10.39 -30.99
N GLU A 4 -31.59 -10.25 -31.79
CA GLU A 4 -30.37 -11.05 -31.69
C GLU A 4 -29.99 -11.19 -30.21
N GLY A 5 -29.85 -12.45 -29.77
CA GLY A 5 -29.46 -12.81 -28.41
C GLY A 5 -28.06 -12.32 -28.08
N ARG A 6 -27.96 -11.04 -27.75
CA ARG A 6 -26.78 -10.47 -27.10
C ARG A 6 -26.90 -10.85 -25.63
N MET A 7 -26.18 -11.90 -25.25
CA MET A 7 -25.97 -12.28 -23.84
C MET A 7 -25.64 -11.01 -23.04
N PRO A 8 -26.34 -10.72 -21.93
CA PRO A 8 -25.93 -9.62 -21.07
C PRO A 8 -24.49 -9.93 -20.62
N PRO A 9 -23.53 -9.04 -20.87
CA PRO A 9 -22.17 -9.24 -20.37
C PRO A 9 -22.25 -9.47 -18.86
N LEU A 10 -21.51 -10.45 -18.34
CA LEU A 10 -21.47 -10.82 -16.91
C LEU A 10 -21.35 -9.61 -15.95
N THR A 11 -20.77 -8.51 -16.44
CA THR A 11 -20.69 -7.22 -15.74
C THR A 11 -22.04 -6.55 -15.47
N GLU A 12 -23.02 -6.69 -16.36
CA GLU A 12 -24.39 -6.16 -16.19
C GLU A 12 -25.10 -6.91 -15.06
N VAL A 13 -24.92 -8.23 -14.97
CA VAL A 13 -25.42 -9.03 -13.83
C VAL A 13 -24.78 -8.59 -12.51
N CYS A 14 -23.51 -8.20 -12.51
CA CYS A 14 -22.84 -7.71 -11.31
C CYS A 14 -23.24 -6.27 -10.92
N TRP A 15 -23.93 -5.53 -11.80
CA TRP A 15 -24.18 -4.10 -11.63
C TRP A 15 -24.94 -3.75 -10.35
N PRO A 16 -26.02 -4.46 -9.93
CA PRO A 16 -26.72 -4.15 -8.68
C PRO A 16 -25.78 -4.14 -7.46
N VAL A 17 -24.85 -5.09 -7.39
CA VAL A 17 -23.85 -5.15 -6.32
C VAL A 17 -22.86 -3.99 -6.43
N PHE A 18 -22.34 -3.70 -7.62
CA PHE A 18 -21.42 -2.57 -7.83
C PHE A 18 -22.06 -1.23 -7.47
N GLU A 19 -23.32 -1.04 -7.84
CA GLU A 19 -24.10 0.13 -7.47
C GLU A 19 -24.27 0.23 -5.96
N PHE A 20 -24.63 -0.86 -5.28
CA PHE A 20 -24.73 -0.90 -3.83
C PHE A 20 -23.42 -0.44 -3.14
N VAL A 21 -22.26 -1.03 -3.46
CA VAL A 21 -20.99 -0.65 -2.81
C VAL A 21 -20.55 0.77 -3.15
N THR A 22 -20.78 1.24 -4.39
CA THR A 22 -20.43 2.62 -4.78
C THR A 22 -21.35 3.65 -4.13
N ASN A 23 -22.65 3.35 -3.99
CA ASN A 23 -23.60 4.19 -3.28
C ASN A 23 -23.26 4.23 -1.79
N PHE A 24 -23.04 3.08 -1.13
CA PHE A 24 -22.61 3.04 0.27
C PHE A 24 -21.36 3.89 0.51
N ALA A 25 -20.30 3.71 -0.28
CA ALA A 25 -19.06 4.48 -0.14
C ALA A 25 -19.31 5.99 -0.30
N ARG A 26 -20.22 6.38 -1.19
CA ARG A 26 -20.65 7.77 -1.40
C ARG A 26 -21.40 8.32 -0.19
N GLN A 27 -22.34 7.56 0.36
CA GLN A 27 -23.12 7.96 1.53
C GLN A 27 -22.21 8.25 2.73
N VAL A 28 -21.30 7.32 3.04
CA VAL A 28 -20.33 7.47 4.14
C VAL A 28 -19.39 8.66 3.89
N LYS A 29 -18.89 8.83 2.65
CA LYS A 29 -18.04 9.97 2.28
C LYS A 29 -18.73 11.33 2.51
N TYR A 30 -20.05 11.41 2.35
CA TYR A 30 -20.83 12.62 2.63
C TYR A 30 -21.30 12.73 4.08
N GLY A 31 -20.78 11.89 4.98
CA GLY A 31 -21.07 11.94 6.42
C GLY A 31 -22.45 11.40 6.80
N MET A 32 -23.09 10.63 5.93
CA MET A 32 -24.31 9.91 6.30
C MET A 32 -23.96 8.70 7.16
N VAL A 33 -24.79 8.43 8.16
CA VAL A 33 -24.64 7.31 9.09
C VAL A 33 -25.75 6.31 8.80
N PRO A 34 -25.56 5.40 7.83
CA PRO A 34 -26.60 4.44 7.46
C PRO A 34 -26.77 3.39 8.56
N ALA A 35 -28.01 2.99 8.83
CA ALA A 35 -28.29 1.95 9.82
C ALA A 35 -27.72 0.59 9.37
N PRO A 36 -26.96 -0.13 10.21
CA PRO A 36 -26.24 -1.34 9.78
C PRO A 36 -27.15 -2.45 9.26
N GLU A 37 -28.32 -2.64 9.86
CA GLU A 37 -29.34 -3.60 9.44
C GLU A 37 -29.89 -3.26 8.05
N GLN A 38 -30.10 -1.97 7.78
CA GLN A 38 -30.56 -1.49 6.48
C GLN A 38 -29.48 -1.71 5.41
N VAL A 39 -28.23 -1.38 5.70
CA VAL A 39 -27.11 -1.63 4.76
C VAL A 39 -27.02 -3.12 4.44
N ARG A 40 -27.23 -3.98 5.43
CA ARG A 40 -27.23 -5.44 5.22
C ARG A 40 -28.41 -5.88 4.36
N TYR A 41 -29.60 -5.36 4.62
CA TYR A 41 -30.78 -5.63 3.80
C TYR A 41 -30.55 -5.18 2.35
N ASP A 42 -30.03 -3.98 2.13
CA ASP A 42 -29.75 -3.44 0.80
C ASP A 42 -28.70 -4.28 0.06
N GLY A 43 -27.65 -4.72 0.75
CA GLY A 43 -26.64 -5.62 0.19
C GLY A 43 -27.21 -6.99 -0.21
N LEU A 44 -28.11 -7.55 0.61
CA LEU A 44 -28.83 -8.78 0.26
C LEU A 44 -29.76 -8.58 -0.93
N SER A 45 -30.47 -7.45 -0.99
CA SER A 45 -31.32 -7.11 -2.13
C SER A 45 -30.49 -7.05 -3.40
N ALA A 46 -29.35 -6.36 -3.37
CA ALA A 46 -28.46 -6.26 -4.52
C ALA A 46 -27.92 -7.62 -5.00
N LEU A 47 -27.58 -8.53 -4.08
CA LEU A 47 -27.18 -9.90 -4.43
C LEU A 47 -28.33 -10.71 -5.04
N ARG A 48 -29.57 -10.51 -4.55
CA ARG A 48 -30.76 -11.17 -5.10
C ARG A 48 -31.13 -10.63 -6.48
N ASP A 49 -31.06 -9.33 -6.68
CA ASP A 49 -31.33 -8.70 -7.97
C ASP A 49 -30.32 -9.20 -9.02
N ALA A 50 -29.03 -9.31 -8.64
CA ALA A 50 -28.00 -9.90 -9.49
C ALA A 50 -28.25 -11.39 -9.79
N ASP A 51 -28.68 -12.17 -8.79
CA ASP A 51 -29.04 -13.58 -8.95
C ASP A 51 -30.24 -13.76 -9.89
N GLU A 52 -31.24 -12.88 -9.81
CA GLU A 52 -32.39 -12.86 -10.73
C GLU A 52 -31.98 -12.52 -12.17
N LEU A 53 -31.10 -11.52 -12.37
CA LEU A 53 -30.54 -11.21 -13.69
C LEU A 53 -29.71 -12.36 -14.26
N ALA A 54 -28.98 -13.09 -13.42
CA ALA A 54 -28.17 -14.23 -13.84
C ALA A 54 -29.03 -15.36 -14.42
N ARG A 55 -30.22 -15.59 -13.86
CA ARG A 55 -31.16 -16.64 -14.29
C ARG A 55 -31.76 -16.43 -15.68
N GLU A 56 -31.61 -15.24 -16.27
CA GLU A 56 -32.10 -14.97 -17.63
C GLU A 56 -31.34 -15.76 -18.71
N ASP A 57 -30.09 -16.18 -18.40
CA ASP A 57 -29.22 -16.92 -19.32
C ASP A 57 -28.52 -18.09 -18.60
N PRO A 58 -28.64 -19.35 -19.08
CA PRO A 58 -28.07 -20.52 -18.39
C PRO A 58 -26.54 -20.50 -18.24
N VAL A 59 -25.82 -19.83 -19.15
CA VAL A 59 -24.35 -19.70 -19.04
C VAL A 59 -24.03 -18.74 -17.90
N THR A 60 -24.70 -17.61 -17.85
CA THR A 60 -24.54 -16.59 -16.83
C THR A 60 -24.96 -17.09 -15.45
N GLU A 61 -26.06 -17.81 -15.34
CA GLU A 61 -26.52 -18.48 -14.11
C GLU A 61 -25.44 -19.42 -13.57
N ARG A 62 -24.85 -20.27 -14.43
CA ARG A 62 -23.75 -21.16 -14.05
C ARG A 62 -22.54 -20.37 -13.54
N LEU A 63 -22.08 -19.37 -14.30
CA LEU A 63 -20.93 -18.54 -13.89
C LEU A 63 -21.21 -17.80 -12.58
N TRP A 64 -22.46 -17.38 -12.37
CA TRP A 64 -22.89 -16.72 -11.16
C TRP A 64 -22.72 -17.61 -9.93
N HIS A 65 -23.28 -18.81 -9.97
CA HIS A 65 -23.21 -19.76 -8.85
C HIS A 65 -21.81 -20.33 -8.63
N ASP A 66 -21.05 -20.59 -9.71
CA ASP A 66 -19.73 -21.21 -9.62
C ASP A 66 -18.64 -20.22 -9.13
N TRP A 67 -18.73 -18.94 -9.51
CA TRP A 67 -17.65 -17.97 -9.29
C TRP A 67 -18.11 -16.60 -8.80
N VAL A 68 -19.09 -15.99 -9.48
CA VAL A 68 -19.33 -14.54 -9.32
C VAL A 68 -19.99 -14.22 -7.99
N LYS A 69 -20.91 -15.04 -7.51
CA LYS A 69 -21.62 -14.80 -6.24
C LYS A 69 -20.65 -14.70 -5.07
N ALA A 70 -19.70 -15.63 -4.97
CA ALA A 70 -18.66 -15.61 -3.95
C ALA A 70 -17.77 -14.36 -4.09
N MET A 71 -17.32 -14.04 -5.30
CA MET A 71 -16.54 -12.83 -5.58
C MET A 71 -17.27 -11.53 -5.18
N MET A 72 -18.58 -11.44 -5.41
CA MET A 72 -19.40 -10.29 -5.01
C MET A 72 -19.54 -10.20 -3.48
N VAL A 73 -19.76 -11.34 -2.81
CA VAL A 73 -19.80 -11.42 -1.35
C VAL A 73 -18.48 -10.92 -0.74
N TYR A 74 -17.34 -11.39 -1.26
CA TYR A 74 -16.02 -10.94 -0.79
C TYR A 74 -15.84 -9.44 -0.96
N LEU A 75 -16.26 -8.89 -2.10
CA LEU A 75 -16.20 -7.44 -2.35
C LEU A 75 -17.02 -6.66 -1.32
N VAL A 76 -18.27 -7.08 -1.08
CA VAL A 76 -19.18 -6.41 -0.14
C VAL A 76 -18.62 -6.46 1.27
N ASP A 77 -18.30 -7.66 1.78
CA ASP A 77 -17.81 -7.81 3.16
C ASP A 77 -16.52 -7.04 3.38
N TYR A 78 -15.59 -7.12 2.42
CA TYR A 78 -14.36 -6.33 2.48
C TYR A 78 -14.67 -4.83 2.55
N LYS A 79 -15.61 -4.31 1.75
CA LYS A 79 -15.96 -2.88 1.74
C LYS A 79 -16.61 -2.43 3.03
N MET A 80 -17.51 -3.21 3.60
CA MET A 80 -18.18 -2.87 4.85
C MET A 80 -17.21 -2.90 6.03
N LEU A 81 -16.23 -3.80 6.03
CA LEU A 81 -15.23 -3.89 7.10
C LEU A 81 -14.13 -2.84 6.99
N ASN A 82 -13.75 -2.42 5.78
CA ASN A 82 -12.61 -1.54 5.54
C ASN A 82 -13.00 -0.08 5.26
N THR A 83 -14.29 0.25 5.29
CA THR A 83 -14.76 1.65 5.27
C THR A 83 -14.97 2.13 6.70
N GLU A 84 -14.64 3.39 7.00
CA GLU A 84 -14.90 4.00 8.32
C GLU A 84 -16.37 4.42 8.43
N TRP A 85 -17.16 3.66 9.19
CA TRP A 85 -18.57 3.93 9.48
C TRP A 85 -18.99 3.18 10.76
N ASP A 86 -20.07 3.61 11.39
CA ASP A 86 -20.50 3.13 12.71
C ASP A 86 -20.97 1.66 12.72
N GLY A 87 -21.41 1.13 11.57
CA GLY A 87 -21.93 -0.23 11.45
C GLY A 87 -20.91 -1.34 11.28
N ARG A 88 -19.61 -1.03 11.35
CA ARG A 88 -18.53 -2.00 11.10
C ARG A 88 -18.59 -3.20 12.06
N ASP A 89 -18.83 -2.96 13.34
CA ASP A 89 -18.89 -4.02 14.36
C ASP A 89 -20.09 -4.94 14.14
N TYR A 90 -21.26 -4.35 13.87
CA TYR A 90 -22.44 -5.12 13.46
C TYR A 90 -22.14 -5.96 12.21
N TRP A 91 -21.46 -5.39 11.22
CA TRP A 91 -21.12 -6.11 10.00
C TRP A 91 -20.18 -7.27 10.27
N PHE A 92 -19.19 -7.11 11.15
CA PHE A 92 -18.25 -8.16 11.52
C PHE A 92 -18.95 -9.44 12.02
N ASP A 93 -20.01 -9.26 12.81
CA ASP A 93 -20.83 -10.37 13.33
C ASP A 93 -21.83 -10.92 12.31
N ASN A 94 -22.17 -10.15 11.28
CA ASN A 94 -23.25 -10.45 10.32
C ASN A 94 -22.77 -10.53 8.86
N ARG A 95 -21.49 -10.87 8.65
CA ARG A 95 -20.84 -11.01 7.34
C ARG A 95 -21.56 -12.00 6.45
N PHE A 96 -21.61 -11.70 5.16
CA PHE A 96 -22.20 -12.58 4.15
C PHE A 96 -21.36 -13.84 3.93
N GLU A 97 -20.03 -13.75 4.01
CA GLU A 97 -19.11 -14.88 3.93
C GLU A 97 -19.44 -15.98 4.95
N THR A 98 -19.93 -15.59 6.13
CA THR A 98 -20.27 -16.53 7.21
C THR A 98 -21.74 -16.97 7.21
N ASP A 99 -22.58 -16.36 6.37
CA ASP A 99 -24.02 -16.63 6.32
C ASP A 99 -24.32 -17.74 5.29
N ARG A 100 -24.73 -18.90 5.80
CA ARG A 100 -25.10 -20.07 4.98
C ARG A 100 -26.33 -19.87 4.10
N THR A 101 -27.11 -18.82 4.34
CA THR A 101 -28.24 -18.45 3.47
C THR A 101 -27.77 -17.65 2.26
N VAL A 102 -26.58 -17.06 2.31
CA VAL A 102 -25.98 -16.30 1.21
C VAL A 102 -25.04 -17.19 0.40
N LEU A 103 -24.09 -17.87 1.05
CA LEU A 103 -23.20 -18.84 0.43
C LEU A 103 -23.54 -20.25 0.92
N ASP A 104 -23.44 -21.25 0.04
CA ASP A 104 -23.72 -22.65 0.42
C ASP A 104 -22.68 -23.24 1.40
N HIS A 105 -21.61 -22.50 1.68
CA HIS A 105 -20.57 -22.83 2.63
C HIS A 105 -20.20 -21.61 3.47
N VAL A 106 -19.62 -21.86 4.65
CA VAL A 106 -19.03 -20.81 5.49
C VAL A 106 -17.63 -20.52 4.97
N GLU A 107 -17.37 -19.27 4.61
CA GLU A 107 -16.06 -18.75 4.28
C GLU A 107 -15.63 -17.72 5.33
N ALA A 108 -14.34 -17.65 5.64
CA ALA A 108 -13.81 -16.69 6.61
C ALA A 108 -12.54 -15.98 6.09
N LEU A 109 -12.01 -16.41 4.95
CA LEU A 109 -10.81 -15.89 4.33
C LEU A 109 -11.11 -15.41 2.89
N GLY A 110 -12.27 -14.78 2.66
CA GLY A 110 -12.67 -14.28 1.33
C GLY A 110 -11.63 -13.33 0.70
N GLY A 111 -10.91 -12.57 1.54
CA GLY A 111 -9.80 -11.71 1.12
C GLY A 111 -8.61 -12.43 0.46
N GLU A 112 -8.35 -13.68 0.84
CA GLU A 112 -7.31 -14.53 0.21
C GLU A 112 -7.91 -15.31 -0.96
N LYS A 113 -9.06 -15.93 -0.72
CA LYS A 113 -9.76 -16.77 -1.68
C LYS A 113 -10.14 -16.04 -2.97
N PHE A 114 -10.47 -14.75 -2.89
CA PHE A 114 -10.66 -13.90 -4.07
C PHE A 114 -9.48 -13.98 -5.04
N PHE A 115 -8.25 -13.87 -4.55
CA PHE A 115 -7.07 -13.89 -5.41
C PHE A 115 -6.74 -15.29 -5.89
N ASP A 116 -6.91 -16.31 -5.05
CA ASP A 116 -6.70 -17.70 -5.45
C ASP A 116 -7.66 -18.12 -6.56
N ASP A 117 -8.94 -17.73 -6.45
CA ASP A 117 -9.93 -18.00 -7.47
C ASP A 117 -9.67 -17.16 -8.73
N CYS A 118 -9.22 -15.90 -8.61
CA CYS A 118 -8.75 -15.10 -9.74
C CYS A 118 -7.53 -15.71 -10.46
N ASP A 119 -6.56 -16.22 -9.72
CA ASP A 119 -5.36 -16.88 -10.26
C ASP A 119 -5.71 -18.18 -10.98
N LYS A 120 -6.67 -18.98 -10.45
CA LYS A 120 -7.21 -20.16 -11.16
C LYS A 120 -7.87 -19.78 -12.48
N VAL A 121 -8.73 -18.76 -12.48
CA VAL A 121 -9.40 -18.29 -13.72
C VAL A 121 -8.37 -17.78 -14.73
N GLN A 122 -7.32 -17.08 -14.29
CA GLN A 122 -6.23 -16.63 -15.18
C GLN A 122 -5.51 -17.82 -15.82
N GLN A 123 -5.19 -18.85 -15.05
CA GLN A 123 -4.53 -20.06 -15.58
C GLN A 123 -5.44 -20.79 -16.60
N GLU A 124 -6.72 -20.96 -16.27
CA GLU A 124 -7.69 -21.56 -17.20
C GLU A 124 -7.86 -20.73 -18.48
N TYR A 125 -7.89 -19.40 -18.36
CA TYR A 125 -7.94 -18.50 -19.50
C TYR A 125 -6.72 -18.65 -20.40
N GLU A 126 -5.51 -18.68 -19.84
CA GLU A 126 -4.28 -18.87 -20.62
C GLU A 126 -4.27 -20.24 -21.34
N LEU A 127 -4.78 -21.29 -20.69
CA LEU A 127 -4.95 -22.60 -21.32
C LEU A 127 -6.00 -22.59 -22.42
N ALA A 128 -7.12 -21.88 -22.20
CA ALA A 128 -8.19 -21.70 -23.18
C ALA A 128 -7.74 -20.92 -24.41
N GLU A 129 -6.97 -19.85 -24.23
CA GLU A 129 -6.42 -19.06 -25.33
C GLU A 129 -5.45 -19.89 -26.19
N ARG A 130 -4.51 -20.61 -25.56
CA ARG A 130 -3.51 -21.43 -26.27
C ARG A 130 -4.14 -22.59 -27.06
N ARG A 131 -5.27 -23.12 -26.58
CA ARG A 131 -5.97 -24.26 -27.17
C ARG A 131 -7.20 -23.85 -27.99
N ASP A 132 -7.43 -22.55 -28.16
CA ASP A 132 -8.61 -21.98 -28.80
C ASP A 132 -9.94 -22.59 -28.29
N ARG A 133 -10.06 -22.74 -26.97
CA ARG A 133 -11.27 -23.27 -26.33
C ARG A 133 -12.44 -22.29 -26.47
N ARG A 134 -13.65 -22.82 -26.61
CA ARG A 134 -14.90 -22.05 -26.76
C ARG A 134 -15.25 -21.21 -25.53
N ASP A 135 -14.84 -21.63 -24.34
CA ASP A 135 -15.12 -20.96 -23.06
C ASP A 135 -14.15 -19.82 -22.74
N LYS A 136 -13.21 -19.48 -23.64
CA LYS A 136 -12.27 -18.36 -23.42
C LYS A 136 -12.98 -17.02 -23.18
N GLU A 137 -14.13 -16.81 -23.82
CA GLU A 137 -14.91 -15.57 -23.69
C GLU A 137 -15.57 -15.46 -22.31
N GLU A 138 -16.08 -16.58 -21.78
CA GLU A 138 -16.64 -16.68 -20.42
C GLU A 138 -15.55 -16.38 -19.36
N LEU A 139 -14.38 -17.01 -19.52
CA LEU A 139 -13.23 -16.79 -18.63
C LEU A 139 -12.73 -15.33 -18.69
N ALA A 140 -12.69 -14.73 -19.89
CA ALA A 140 -12.35 -13.32 -20.03
C ALA A 140 -13.37 -12.39 -19.35
N ALA A 141 -14.66 -12.72 -19.41
CA ALA A 141 -15.71 -11.98 -18.71
C ALA A 141 -15.54 -12.07 -17.18
N LEU A 142 -15.22 -13.25 -16.64
CA LEU A 142 -14.88 -13.42 -15.23
C LEU A 142 -13.67 -12.56 -14.82
N LEU A 143 -12.57 -12.62 -15.57
CA LEU A 143 -11.37 -11.80 -15.29
C LEU A 143 -11.68 -10.30 -15.31
N ASN A 144 -12.58 -9.87 -16.19
CA ASN A 144 -13.02 -8.49 -16.23
C ASN A 144 -13.80 -8.09 -14.96
N CYS A 145 -14.65 -8.96 -14.43
CA CYS A 145 -15.35 -8.72 -13.16
C CYS A 145 -14.36 -8.64 -11.98
N TYR A 146 -13.38 -9.54 -11.89
CA TYR A 146 -12.29 -9.46 -10.90
C TYR A 146 -11.55 -8.12 -11.00
N PHE A 147 -11.20 -7.71 -12.22
CA PHE A 147 -10.55 -6.42 -12.45
C PHE A 147 -11.43 -5.26 -11.95
N ILE A 148 -12.73 -5.24 -12.23
CA ILE A 148 -13.64 -4.21 -11.74
C ILE A 148 -13.66 -4.18 -10.21
N CYS A 149 -13.73 -5.32 -9.51
CA CYS A 149 -13.65 -5.36 -8.05
C CYS A 149 -12.38 -4.70 -7.50
N LEU A 150 -11.23 -4.93 -8.14
CA LEU A 150 -9.96 -4.25 -7.78
C LEU A 150 -10.05 -2.74 -8.01
N ARG A 151 -10.66 -2.29 -9.12
CA ARG A 151 -10.86 -0.86 -9.43
C ARG A 151 -11.83 -0.18 -8.48
N LEU A 152 -12.81 -0.91 -7.96
CA LEU A 152 -13.71 -0.46 -6.90
C LEU A 152 -12.99 -0.38 -5.55
N GLY A 153 -11.75 -0.86 -5.44
CA GLY A 153 -10.88 -0.72 -4.27
C GLY A 153 -10.92 -1.92 -3.33
N PHE A 154 -11.23 -3.11 -3.83
CA PHE A 154 -10.94 -4.36 -3.13
C PHE A 154 -9.43 -4.56 -3.03
N ARG A 155 -8.93 -4.90 -1.84
CA ARG A 155 -7.49 -5.22 -1.63
C ARG A 155 -7.25 -6.61 -1.06
N GLY A 156 -8.20 -7.17 -0.31
CA GLY A 156 -8.11 -8.49 0.31
C GLY A 156 -6.76 -8.71 1.01
N ARG A 157 -6.07 -9.82 0.69
CA ARG A 157 -4.75 -10.16 1.24
C ARG A 157 -3.65 -9.12 1.04
N PHE A 158 -3.80 -8.23 0.05
CA PHE A 158 -2.83 -7.16 -0.24
C PHE A 158 -3.20 -5.82 0.43
N HIS A 159 -4.06 -5.80 1.46
CA HIS A 159 -4.45 -4.57 2.16
C HIS A 159 -3.24 -3.73 2.61
N GLU A 160 -2.25 -4.39 3.21
CA GLU A 160 -1.01 -3.79 3.72
C GLU A 160 0.08 -3.62 2.64
N TYR A 161 -0.12 -4.18 1.44
CA TYR A 161 0.88 -4.24 0.37
C TYR A 161 0.37 -3.56 -0.92
N PRO A 162 0.17 -2.23 -0.92
CA PRO A 162 -0.45 -1.52 -2.03
C PRO A 162 0.36 -1.56 -3.33
N GLN A 163 1.70 -1.68 -3.25
CA GLN A 163 2.56 -1.82 -4.43
C GLN A 163 2.34 -3.18 -5.11
N GLU A 164 2.28 -4.26 -4.32
CA GLU A 164 2.01 -5.61 -4.84
C GLU A 164 0.62 -5.70 -5.48
N LEU A 165 -0.38 -5.05 -4.87
CA LEU A 165 -1.72 -4.94 -5.44
C LEU A 165 -1.72 -4.20 -6.78
N ALA A 166 -0.98 -3.09 -6.89
CA ALA A 166 -0.87 -2.32 -8.12
C ALA A 166 -0.21 -3.15 -9.23
N ASP A 167 0.87 -3.86 -8.91
CA ASP A 167 1.55 -4.75 -9.84
C ASP A 167 0.67 -5.93 -10.27
N TYR A 168 -0.08 -6.53 -9.33
CA TYR A 168 -1.06 -7.57 -9.62
C TYR A 168 -2.14 -7.06 -10.58
N THR A 169 -2.73 -5.90 -10.29
CA THR A 169 -3.77 -5.27 -11.11
C THR A 169 -3.27 -4.96 -12.51
N ARG A 170 -2.01 -4.49 -12.63
CA ARG A 170 -1.38 -4.23 -13.93
C ARG A 170 -1.19 -5.52 -14.74
N ARG A 171 -0.70 -6.60 -14.11
CA ARG A 171 -0.56 -7.91 -14.77
C ARG A 171 -1.91 -8.43 -15.26
N LEU A 172 -2.95 -8.37 -14.41
CA LEU A 172 -4.30 -8.75 -14.79
C LEU A 172 -4.81 -7.94 -16.00
N PHE A 173 -4.66 -6.60 -15.97
CA PHE A 173 -5.08 -5.73 -17.07
C PHE A 173 -4.40 -6.07 -18.40
N THR A 174 -3.12 -6.40 -18.39
CA THR A 174 -2.40 -6.75 -19.63
C THR A 174 -2.98 -7.98 -20.32
N ARG A 175 -3.49 -8.94 -19.54
CA ARG A 175 -4.10 -10.18 -20.01
C ARG A 175 -5.53 -10.05 -20.51
N LEU A 176 -6.24 -8.98 -20.14
CA LEU A 176 -7.62 -8.79 -20.60
C LEU A 176 -7.68 -8.58 -22.13
N PRO A 177 -8.73 -9.12 -22.81
CA PRO A 177 -8.94 -8.89 -24.23
C PRO A 177 -9.04 -7.41 -24.61
N ALA A 178 -8.72 -7.10 -25.87
CA ALA A 178 -8.75 -5.73 -26.38
C ALA A 178 -10.12 -5.04 -26.24
N TYR A 179 -11.23 -5.79 -26.36
CA TYR A 179 -12.58 -5.25 -26.20
C TYR A 179 -12.91 -4.88 -24.73
N SER A 180 -12.35 -5.58 -23.75
CA SER A 180 -12.46 -5.22 -22.33
C SER A 180 -11.64 -3.96 -22.02
N LYS A 181 -10.51 -3.76 -22.72
CA LYS A 181 -9.67 -2.56 -22.61
C LYS A 181 -10.34 -1.29 -23.14
N THR A 182 -11.19 -1.39 -24.16
CA THR A 182 -11.94 -0.25 -24.71
C THR A 182 -13.22 0.06 -23.91
N ARG A 183 -13.97 -0.96 -23.49
CA ARG A 183 -15.22 -0.76 -22.73
C ARG A 183 -14.98 -0.21 -21.32
N GLY A 184 -13.86 -0.56 -20.68
CA GLY A 184 -13.45 0.05 -19.41
C GLY A 184 -13.22 1.57 -19.52
N LYS A 185 -12.84 2.07 -20.70
CA LYS A 185 -12.68 3.50 -21.00
C LYS A 185 -14.02 4.25 -21.05
N GLU A 186 -15.10 3.54 -21.39
CA GLU A 186 -16.46 4.10 -21.45
C GLU A 186 -17.23 3.92 -20.13
N MET A 187 -17.00 2.82 -19.39
CA MET A 187 -17.71 2.55 -18.13
C MET A 187 -17.27 3.48 -16.99
N PHE A 188 -15.99 3.91 -16.97
CA PHE A 188 -15.46 4.81 -15.93
C PHE A 188 -14.36 5.76 -16.45
N PRO A 189 -14.70 6.76 -17.30
CA PRO A 189 -13.72 7.72 -17.80
C PRO A 189 -13.00 8.48 -16.67
N ASP A 190 -13.71 8.80 -15.58
CA ASP A 190 -13.16 9.52 -14.43
C ASP A 190 -12.27 8.66 -13.53
N ALA A 191 -12.44 7.34 -13.54
CA ALA A 191 -11.60 6.43 -12.76
C ALA A 191 -10.18 6.31 -13.33
N TYR A 192 -9.99 6.60 -14.62
CA TYR A 192 -8.67 6.67 -15.25
C TYR A 192 -7.92 7.94 -14.86
N GLN A 193 -8.62 9.05 -14.64
CA GLN A 193 -7.97 10.31 -14.21
C GLN A 193 -7.52 10.24 -12.75
N HIS A 194 -8.29 9.58 -11.87
CA HIS A 194 -8.00 9.54 -10.43
C HIS A 194 -7.05 8.41 -9.98
N ASN A 195 -6.76 7.41 -10.81
CA ASN A 195 -5.81 6.35 -10.45
C ASN A 195 -4.38 6.56 -10.94
N GLN A 196 -4.14 7.64 -11.68
CA GLN A 196 -2.78 8.09 -11.99
C GLN A 196 -2.18 8.96 -10.89
N GLU A 197 -2.99 9.42 -9.94
CA GLU A 197 -2.49 9.92 -8.67
C GLU A 197 -2.28 8.73 -7.71
N LEU A 198 -1.30 7.86 -8.03
CA LEU A 198 -0.48 7.35 -6.94
C LEU A 198 0.16 8.59 -6.32
N LYS A 199 -0.52 9.18 -5.32
CA LYS A 199 0.19 9.83 -4.23
C LYS A 199 0.99 8.72 -3.57
N VAL A 200 2.15 8.42 -4.16
CA VAL A 200 3.25 7.76 -3.47
C VAL A 200 3.30 8.48 -2.13
N ASP A 201 2.99 7.77 -1.05
CA ASP A 201 2.95 8.39 0.26
C ASP A 201 4.38 8.78 0.62
N TYR A 202 4.76 10.01 0.27
CA TYR A 202 6.09 10.59 0.44
C TYR A 202 6.45 10.74 1.93
N LYS A 203 5.55 10.35 2.86
CA LYS A 203 5.81 10.38 4.30
C LYS A 203 7.03 9.56 4.72
N LEU A 204 7.37 8.48 3.99
CA LEU A 204 8.57 7.70 4.29
C LEU A 204 9.87 8.40 3.82
N GLY A 205 9.85 9.09 2.68
CA GLY A 205 11.00 9.84 2.15
C GLY A 205 11.28 11.15 2.91
N LEU A 206 10.23 11.82 3.41
CA LEU A 206 10.36 13.04 4.21
C LEU A 206 10.94 12.78 5.61
N SER A 207 10.62 11.63 6.22
CA SER A 207 11.17 11.29 7.53
C SER A 207 12.67 10.96 7.46
N LEU A 208 13.11 10.28 6.39
CA LEU A 208 14.51 9.95 6.18
C LEU A 208 15.38 11.19 5.94
N SER A 209 14.87 12.19 5.21
CA SER A 209 15.62 13.43 4.95
C SER A 209 15.77 14.30 6.20
N ILE A 210 14.76 14.32 7.09
CA ILE A 210 14.84 15.00 8.39
C ILE A 210 15.88 14.34 9.28
N VAL A 211 15.88 12.99 9.37
CA VAL A 211 16.87 12.25 10.17
C VAL A 211 18.29 12.47 9.62
N LEU A 212 18.47 12.43 8.30
CA LEU A 212 19.77 12.70 7.68
C LEU A 212 20.24 14.13 7.94
N THR A 213 19.33 15.11 7.90
CA THR A 213 19.66 16.52 8.18
C THR A 213 20.08 16.71 9.64
N ILE A 214 19.36 16.12 10.59
CA ILE A 214 19.72 16.15 12.01
C ILE A 214 21.10 15.50 12.22
N PHE A 215 21.36 14.36 11.58
CA PHE A 215 22.63 13.68 11.68
C PHE A 215 23.80 14.53 11.15
N VAL A 216 23.63 15.20 10.01
CA VAL A 216 24.63 16.11 9.45
C VAL A 216 24.87 17.31 10.38
N VAL A 217 23.82 17.89 10.96
CA VAL A 217 23.95 19.01 11.92
C VAL A 217 24.75 18.58 13.16
N ILE A 218 24.49 17.38 13.69
CA ILE A 218 25.25 16.84 14.83
C ILE A 218 26.72 16.65 14.47
N LEU A 219 27.03 16.11 13.27
CA LEU A 219 28.41 15.94 12.82
C LEU A 219 29.14 17.27 12.66
N VAL A 220 28.49 18.29 12.09
CA VAL A 220 29.07 19.62 11.93
C VAL A 220 29.32 20.27 13.29
N ALA A 221 28.35 20.19 14.22
CA ALA A 221 28.50 20.72 15.57
C ALA A 221 29.65 20.02 16.32
N SER A 222 29.76 18.69 16.20
CA SER A 222 30.84 17.91 16.80
C SER A 222 32.20 18.29 16.23
N ALA A 223 32.31 18.44 14.90
CA ALA A 223 33.54 18.86 14.24
C ALA A 223 33.95 20.28 14.67
N PHE A 224 32.99 21.18 14.84
CA PHE A 224 33.24 22.54 15.30
C PHE A 224 33.73 22.58 16.75
N ALA A 225 33.05 21.86 17.65
CA ALA A 225 33.47 21.73 19.05
C ALA A 225 34.87 21.14 19.17
N PHE A 226 35.17 20.10 18.38
CA PHE A 226 36.50 19.49 18.33
C PHE A 226 37.57 20.48 17.86
N ARG A 227 37.30 21.24 16.79
CA ARG A 227 38.23 22.25 16.27
C ARG A 227 38.53 23.33 17.31
N GLN A 228 37.51 23.76 18.06
CA GLN A 228 37.66 24.80 19.08
C GLN A 228 38.41 24.29 20.33
N ALA A 229 38.14 23.06 20.76
CA ALA A 229 38.91 22.41 21.81
C ALA A 229 40.38 22.24 21.41
N TRP A 230 40.63 21.83 20.17
CA TRP A 230 41.99 21.68 19.63
C TRP A 230 42.74 23.01 19.58
N SER A 231 42.13 24.09 19.08
CA SER A 231 42.79 25.40 19.05
C SER A 231 43.14 25.91 20.44
N ASN A 232 42.27 25.64 21.43
CA ASN A 232 42.52 26.03 22.82
C ASN A 232 43.68 25.21 23.42
N ALA A 233 43.71 23.89 23.19
CA ALA A 233 44.78 23.02 23.66
C ALA A 233 46.14 23.36 23.03
N VAL A 234 46.18 23.59 21.71
CA VAL A 234 47.40 24.01 21.01
C VAL A 234 47.88 25.39 21.48
N GLY A 235 46.96 26.31 21.76
CA GLY A 235 47.27 27.62 22.31
C GLY A 235 47.86 27.57 23.72
N GLU A 236 47.45 26.60 24.54
CA GLU A 236 48.01 26.38 25.87
C GLU A 236 49.42 25.77 25.78
N ILE A 237 49.62 24.77 24.92
CA ILE A 237 50.94 24.17 24.67
C ILE A 237 51.94 25.22 24.17
N ARG A 238 51.52 26.11 23.26
CA ARG A 238 52.37 27.19 22.76
C ARG A 238 52.76 28.19 23.86
N ARG A 239 51.79 28.60 24.70
CA ARG A 239 52.06 29.49 25.84
C ARG A 239 52.98 28.87 26.87
N GLN A 240 52.86 27.58 27.12
CA GLN A 240 53.80 26.86 27.99
C GLN A 240 55.19 26.82 27.37
N ALA A 241 55.32 26.50 26.08
CA ALA A 241 56.61 26.49 25.38
C ALA A 241 57.32 27.86 25.42
N GLU A 242 56.59 28.97 25.26
CA GLU A 242 57.14 30.32 25.36
C GLU A 242 57.61 30.66 26.79
N ARG A 243 56.87 30.21 27.82
CA ARG A 243 57.31 30.34 29.23
C ARG A 243 58.59 29.56 29.50
N TRP A 244 58.70 28.33 29.01
CA TRP A 244 59.93 27.54 29.15
C TRP A 244 61.11 28.18 28.42
N GLY A 245 60.88 28.76 27.23
CA GLY A 245 61.91 29.48 26.47
C GLY A 245 62.44 30.73 27.19
N GLN A 246 61.57 31.47 27.89
CA GLN A 246 61.97 32.64 28.69
C GLN A 246 62.75 32.25 29.96
N VAL A 247 62.43 31.14 30.61
CA VAL A 247 63.14 30.68 31.81
C VAL A 247 64.59 30.27 31.48
N THR A 248 64.86 29.73 30.29
CA THR A 248 66.22 29.41 29.82
C THR A 248 67.04 30.64 29.39
N ALA A 249 66.40 31.74 29.00
CA ALA A 249 67.09 32.95 28.52
C ALA A 249 67.61 33.85 29.65
N VAL A 250 67.18 33.63 30.90
CA VAL A 250 67.54 34.45 32.08
C VAL A 250 68.56 33.75 32.99
N ALA A 251 69.27 32.73 32.52
CA ALA A 251 70.38 32.15 33.29
C ALA A 251 71.49 33.22 33.48
N PRO A 252 71.78 33.68 34.71
CA PRO A 252 72.86 34.63 34.95
C PRO A 252 74.21 33.97 34.63
N PRO A 253 75.23 34.73 34.18
CA PRO A 253 76.57 34.19 34.01
C PRO A 253 77.06 33.60 35.34
N ALA A 254 77.59 32.39 35.27
CA ALA A 254 78.13 31.66 36.43
C ALA A 254 79.11 32.56 37.21
N PRO A 255 79.03 32.61 38.56
CA PRO A 255 80.00 33.35 39.35
C PRO A 255 81.39 32.75 39.13
N ALA A 256 82.34 33.60 38.74
CA ALA A 256 83.74 33.24 38.62
C ALA A 256 84.25 32.70 39.96
N ASP A 257 84.79 31.49 39.92
CA ASP A 257 85.36 30.78 41.07
C ASP A 257 86.57 31.56 41.62
N GLN A 258 86.38 32.25 42.75
CA GLN A 258 87.43 33.00 43.46
C GLN A 258 88.22 32.12 44.46
N ASN A 259 88.01 30.80 44.50
CA ASN A 259 88.64 29.93 45.51
C ASN A 259 89.89 29.16 45.04
N ALA A 260 90.36 29.35 43.80
CA ALA A 260 91.56 28.67 43.31
C ALA A 260 92.91 29.31 43.76
N ALA A 261 92.91 30.44 44.48
CA ALA A 261 94.14 31.19 44.78
C ALA A 261 94.60 31.15 46.26
N LYS A 262 93.93 30.40 47.15
CA LYS A 262 94.32 30.35 48.58
C LYS A 262 95.11 29.11 49.03
N ASP A 263 95.27 28.09 48.19
CA ASP A 263 95.94 26.83 48.58
C ASP A 263 97.38 26.66 48.06
N ALA A 264 98.01 27.72 47.52
CA ALA A 264 99.38 27.66 46.98
C ALA A 264 100.45 28.43 47.79
N ALA A 265 100.15 28.87 49.02
CA ALA A 265 101.11 29.62 49.86
C ALA A 265 101.34 28.99 51.25
N THR A 266 101.29 27.67 51.34
CA THR A 266 101.82 26.95 52.52
C THR A 266 102.53 25.67 52.09
N ARG A 267 103.67 25.85 51.40
CA ARG A 267 104.83 24.96 51.45
C ARG A 267 106.03 25.63 50.82
#